data_AF-A0A9D6ZYC7-F1
#
_entry.id   AF-A0A9D6ZYC7-F1
#
_cell.length_a   1.000
_cell.length_b   1.000
_cell.length_c   1.000
_cell.angle_alpha   90.00
_cell.angle_beta   90.00
_cell.angle_gamma   90.00
#
_symmetry.space_group_name_H-M   'P 1'
#
loop_
_entity.id
_entity.type
_entity.pdbx_description
1 polymer ?
#
loop_
_entity_poly.entity_id
_entity_poly.type
_entity_poly.pdbx_seq_one_letter_code
_entity_poly.pdbx_strand_id
1 'polypeptide(L)'
;MPSPKRRGKRRRRHVGDWRRRYLLSGQVPNVDDAGDPFIAFDPIFRPASEHGETIAAHWHAARDELLPEFVKQHPGRRPFAWWHCEAPEPRLRVGGTGIPLHEACNWPAHYAFGIPRDWLMPGEAFASLLARRGEFRVVDLHDPPRFEGEGAYFERLGLLLPGEKPPRQTYAAEPIPLQQRD
;
A
#
# COMPACT_ATOMS: atom_id res chain seq x y z
N MET A 1 -13.90 -7.89 50.29
CA MET A 1 -13.25 -7.19 49.17
C MET A 1 -14.10 -7.36 47.92
N PRO A 2 -14.51 -6.29 47.21
CA PRO A 2 -15.27 -6.40 45.98
C PRO A 2 -14.42 -7.04 44.87
N SER A 3 -14.95 -8.07 44.22
CA SER A 3 -14.27 -8.76 43.13
C SER A 3 -14.16 -7.85 41.90
N PRO A 4 -12.99 -7.68 41.28
CA PRO A 4 -12.84 -6.80 40.12
C PRO A 4 -13.75 -7.27 38.99
N LYS A 5 -14.64 -6.39 38.52
CA LYS A 5 -15.53 -6.66 37.39
C LYS A 5 -14.69 -7.08 36.19
N ARG A 6 -14.84 -8.33 35.74
CA ARG A 6 -14.24 -8.80 34.49
C ARG A 6 -14.78 -7.94 33.35
N ARG A 7 -13.87 -7.24 32.66
CA ARG A 7 -14.20 -6.47 31.46
C ARG A 7 -14.71 -7.45 30.41
N GLY A 8 -15.98 -7.30 30.00
CA GLY A 8 -16.60 -8.18 29.00
C GLY A 8 -15.75 -8.21 27.73
N LYS A 9 -15.47 -9.41 27.21
CA LYS A 9 -14.69 -9.59 25.99
C LYS A 9 -15.46 -8.91 24.86
N ARG A 10 -14.97 -7.77 24.36
CA ARG A 10 -15.59 -7.01 23.27
C ARG A 10 -15.72 -7.97 22.08
N ARG A 11 -16.95 -8.25 21.65
CA ARG A 11 -17.21 -9.13 20.52
C ARG A 11 -16.56 -8.49 19.29
N ARG A 12 -15.55 -9.15 18.71
CA ARG A 12 -14.89 -8.65 17.50
C ARG A 12 -15.94 -8.57 16.40
N ARG A 13 -16.06 -7.41 15.74
CA ARG A 13 -16.91 -7.28 14.56
C ARG A 13 -16.29 -8.15 13.47
N HIS A 14 -17.08 -9.03 12.89
CA HIS A 14 -16.67 -9.80 11.73
C HIS A 14 -16.45 -8.83 10.57
N VAL A 15 -15.24 -8.81 10.02
CA VAL A 15 -14.94 -8.07 8.79
C VAL A 15 -15.42 -8.94 7.64
N GLY A 16 -16.40 -8.46 6.87
CA GLY A 16 -16.90 -9.21 5.71
C GLY A 16 -15.80 -9.54 4.70
N ASP A 17 -15.98 -10.63 3.95
CA ASP A 17 -14.94 -11.26 3.12
C ASP A 17 -14.29 -10.29 2.11
N TRP A 18 -15.08 -9.43 1.47
CA TRP A 18 -14.53 -8.47 0.51
C TRP A 18 -13.67 -7.40 1.18
N ARG A 19 -14.03 -6.93 2.39
CA ARG A 19 -13.22 -5.96 3.15
C ARG A 19 -11.91 -6.59 3.57
N ARG A 20 -11.94 -7.85 4.02
CA ARG A 20 -10.74 -8.62 4.31
C ARG A 20 -9.84 -8.70 3.08
N ARG A 21 -10.39 -9.04 1.90
CA ARG A 21 -9.64 -9.08 0.64
C ARG A 21 -8.99 -7.73 0.33
N TYR A 22 -9.74 -6.63 0.40
CA TYR A 22 -9.20 -5.29 0.15
C TYR A 22 -8.09 -4.91 1.14
N LEU A 23 -8.27 -5.14 2.43
CA LEU A 23 -7.24 -4.84 3.44
C LEU A 23 -5.94 -5.62 3.20
N LEU A 24 -6.04 -6.85 2.66
CA LEU A 24 -4.89 -7.70 2.37
C LEU A 24 -4.19 -7.33 1.06
N SER A 25 -4.93 -7.15 -0.03
CA SER A 25 -4.35 -7.02 -1.38
C SER A 25 -4.47 -5.63 -2.01
N GLY A 26 -5.32 -4.75 -1.47
CA GLY A 26 -5.69 -3.48 -2.09
C GLY A 26 -6.60 -3.63 -3.32
N GLN A 27 -7.02 -4.85 -3.64
CA GLN A 27 -7.94 -5.09 -4.75
C GLN A 27 -9.36 -4.68 -4.33
N VAL A 28 -9.90 -3.71 -5.05
CA VAL A 28 -11.32 -3.35 -4.96
C VAL A 28 -12.12 -4.54 -5.48
N PRO A 29 -13.10 -5.06 -4.74
CA PRO A 29 -13.97 -6.12 -5.25
C PRO A 29 -14.74 -5.62 -6.46
N ASN A 30 -14.99 -6.51 -7.42
CA ASN A 30 -15.97 -6.24 -8.46
C ASN A 30 -17.36 -6.07 -7.84
N VAL A 31 -18.23 -5.31 -8.52
CA VAL A 31 -19.62 -5.09 -8.08
C VAL A 31 -20.33 -6.41 -7.77
N ASP A 32 -20.13 -7.42 -8.62
CA ASP A 32 -20.74 -8.75 -8.47
C ASP A 32 -20.25 -9.48 -7.20
N ASP A 33 -18.95 -9.39 -6.89
CA ASP A 33 -18.33 -10.00 -5.70
C ASP A 33 -18.81 -9.34 -4.41
N ALA A 34 -19.06 -8.02 -4.45
CA ALA A 34 -19.53 -7.26 -3.30
C ALA A 34 -21.04 -7.44 -3.06
N GLY A 35 -21.78 -7.82 -4.11
CA GLY A 35 -23.24 -7.79 -4.11
C GLY A 35 -23.83 -6.39 -3.96
N ASP A 36 -23.01 -5.35 -4.18
CA ASP A 36 -23.38 -3.95 -4.00
C ASP A 36 -22.80 -3.10 -5.16
N PRO A 37 -23.64 -2.54 -6.03
CA PRO A 37 -23.20 -1.68 -7.13
C PRO A 37 -22.55 -0.37 -6.67
N PHE A 38 -22.77 0.03 -5.41
CA PHE A 38 -22.17 1.23 -4.84
C PHE A 38 -20.88 0.93 -4.08
N ILE A 39 -20.32 -0.27 -4.18
CA ILE A 39 -19.09 -0.63 -3.47
C ILE A 39 -17.91 0.30 -3.80
N ALA A 40 -17.80 0.79 -5.04
CA ALA A 40 -16.79 1.77 -5.43
C ALA A 40 -16.91 3.13 -4.70
N PHE A 41 -18.06 3.38 -4.05
CA PHE A 41 -18.34 4.55 -3.24
C PHE A 41 -18.16 4.29 -1.74
N ASP A 42 -17.84 3.06 -1.32
CA ASP A 42 -17.61 2.74 0.09
C ASP A 42 -16.48 3.65 0.63
N PRO A 43 -16.67 4.28 1.81
CA PRO A 43 -15.69 5.18 2.40
C PRO A 43 -14.29 4.59 2.55
N ILE A 44 -14.15 3.27 2.63
CA ILE A 44 -12.84 2.61 2.74
C ILE A 44 -11.92 2.91 1.54
N PHE A 45 -12.48 3.28 0.39
CA PHE A 45 -11.76 3.64 -0.83
C PHE A 45 -11.49 5.15 -0.95
N ARG A 46 -12.00 5.98 -0.03
CA ARG A 46 -11.91 7.45 -0.11
C ARG A 46 -11.13 8.03 1.06
N PRO A 47 -10.20 8.97 0.81
CA PRO A 47 -9.26 9.43 1.83
C PRO A 47 -9.86 10.24 2.99
N ALA A 48 -11.10 10.72 2.90
CA ALA A 48 -11.83 11.28 4.03
C ALA A 48 -13.28 11.50 3.62
N SER A 49 -14.23 10.77 4.20
CA SER A 49 -15.59 11.28 4.33
C SER A 49 -15.80 11.63 5.78
N GLU A 50 -16.47 12.76 6.05
CA GLU A 50 -16.69 13.27 7.40
C GLU A 50 -17.40 12.26 8.31
N HIS A 51 -18.05 11.21 7.75
CA HIS A 51 -18.94 10.30 8.47
C HIS A 51 -18.65 8.80 8.19
N GLY A 52 -17.59 8.45 7.45
CA GLY A 52 -17.27 7.07 7.08
C GLY A 52 -16.14 6.44 7.89
N GLU A 53 -16.22 5.13 8.14
CA GLU A 53 -15.09 4.36 8.69
C GLU A 53 -13.94 4.35 7.65
N THR A 54 -12.79 4.90 8.00
CA THR A 54 -11.62 4.98 7.11
C THR A 54 -10.92 3.63 6.98
N ILE A 55 -10.04 3.47 5.98
CA ILE A 55 -9.15 2.30 5.87
C ILE A 55 -8.39 2.04 7.19
N ALA A 56 -7.93 3.10 7.87
CA ALA A 56 -7.24 3.00 9.15
C ALA A 56 -8.13 2.42 10.25
N ALA A 57 -9.40 2.84 10.33
CA ALA A 57 -10.35 2.30 11.31
C ALA A 57 -10.59 0.79 11.08
N HIS A 58 -10.82 0.39 9.83
CA HIS A 58 -10.99 -1.02 9.48
C HIS A 58 -9.72 -1.84 9.73
N TRP A 59 -8.55 -1.30 9.37
CA TRP A 59 -7.27 -1.92 9.62
C TRP A 59 -7.03 -2.13 11.11
N HIS A 60 -7.15 -1.09 11.94
CA HIS A 60 -6.94 -1.23 13.39
C HIS A 60 -7.92 -2.20 14.06
N ALA A 61 -9.14 -2.32 13.56
CA ALA A 61 -10.11 -3.30 14.05
C ALA A 61 -9.74 -4.76 13.70
N ALA A 62 -9.02 -4.99 12.60
CA ALA A 62 -8.74 -6.32 12.06
C ALA A 62 -7.26 -6.77 12.17
N ARG A 63 -6.32 -5.84 12.37
CA ARG A 63 -4.87 -6.10 12.24
C ARG A 63 -4.35 -7.22 13.15
N ASP A 64 -4.86 -7.33 14.37
CA ASP A 64 -4.41 -8.33 15.33
C ASP A 64 -4.70 -9.78 14.87
N GLU A 65 -5.66 -9.94 13.96
CA GLU A 65 -5.97 -11.21 13.32
C GLU A 65 -5.27 -11.33 11.97
N LEU A 66 -5.43 -10.32 11.11
CA LEU A 66 -4.96 -10.38 9.73
C LEU A 66 -3.44 -10.36 9.60
N LEU A 67 -2.75 -9.55 10.41
CA LEU A 67 -1.30 -9.37 10.26
C LEU A 67 -0.52 -10.64 10.59
N PRO A 68 -0.72 -11.32 11.75
CA PRO A 68 0.01 -12.55 12.04
C PRO A 68 -0.28 -13.66 11.04
N GLU A 69 -1.54 -13.78 10.60
CA GLU A 69 -1.94 -14.78 9.59
C GLU A 69 -1.27 -14.51 8.25
N PHE A 70 -1.26 -13.25 7.80
CA PHE A 70 -0.62 -12.85 6.55
C PHE A 70 0.89 -13.08 6.60
N VAL A 71 1.58 -12.66 7.66
CA VAL A 71 3.04 -12.84 7.81
C VAL A 71 3.42 -14.32 7.85
N LYS A 72 2.58 -15.18 8.45
CA LYS A 72 2.79 -16.62 8.42
C LYS A 72 2.78 -17.20 7.00
N GLN A 73 1.92 -16.67 6.12
CA GLN A 73 1.78 -17.12 4.73
C GLN A 73 2.76 -16.43 3.78
N HIS A 74 3.15 -15.20 4.10
CA HIS A 74 3.96 -14.31 3.27
C HIS A 74 5.06 -13.62 4.09
N PRO A 75 6.04 -14.39 4.63
CA PRO A 75 7.11 -13.80 5.42
C PRO A 75 7.90 -12.78 4.58
N GLY A 76 8.26 -11.66 5.20
CA GLY A 76 8.94 -10.54 4.54
C GLY A 76 8.03 -9.64 3.72
N ARG A 77 6.70 -9.75 3.88
CA ARG A 77 5.70 -8.89 3.21
C ARG A 77 4.71 -8.34 4.21
N ARG A 78 3.97 -7.29 3.84
CA ARG A 78 2.85 -6.79 4.66
C ARG A 78 1.58 -6.58 3.84
N PRO A 79 0.39 -6.70 4.49
CA PRO A 79 -0.88 -6.39 3.85
C PRO A 79 -0.91 -4.97 3.27
N PHE A 80 -1.69 -4.78 2.21
CA PHE A 80 -1.91 -3.46 1.61
C PHE A 80 -2.27 -2.38 2.66
N ALA A 81 -3.19 -2.68 3.56
CA ALA A 81 -3.62 -1.71 4.58
C ALA A 81 -2.51 -1.32 5.56
N TRP A 82 -1.55 -2.22 5.83
CA TRP A 82 -0.39 -1.89 6.67
C TRP A 82 0.45 -0.79 6.01
N TRP A 83 0.69 -0.89 4.71
CA TRP A 83 1.43 0.12 3.96
C TRP A 83 0.77 1.49 3.96
N HIS A 84 -0.57 1.54 4.02
CA HIS A 84 -1.32 2.79 4.09
C HIS A 84 -1.39 3.40 5.50
N CYS A 85 -1.37 2.57 6.55
CA CYS A 85 -1.73 3.01 7.90
C CYS A 85 -0.56 2.99 8.89
N GLU A 86 0.44 2.15 8.69
CA GLU A 86 1.48 1.85 9.68
C GLU A 86 2.91 1.90 9.12
N ALA A 87 3.12 1.97 7.81
CA ALA A 87 4.45 2.15 7.25
C ALA A 87 5.07 3.48 7.71
N PRO A 88 6.25 3.46 8.37
CA PRO A 88 6.86 4.68 8.89
C PRO A 88 7.42 5.59 7.79
N GLU A 89 7.86 5.01 6.67
CA GLU A 89 8.41 5.73 5.52
C GLU A 89 8.21 4.93 4.21
N PRO A 90 8.29 5.58 3.04
CA PRO A 90 8.31 4.88 1.75
C PRO A 90 9.53 3.97 1.58
N ARG A 91 9.46 3.05 0.62
CA ARG A 91 10.61 2.21 0.23
C ARG A 91 11.64 3.06 -0.49
N LEU A 92 12.92 2.72 -0.31
CA LEU A 92 14.02 3.39 -0.97
C LEU A 92 14.12 3.00 -2.44
N ARG A 93 14.31 4.00 -3.30
CA ARG A 93 14.71 3.78 -4.69
C ARG A 93 16.17 3.33 -4.72
N VAL A 94 16.43 2.24 -5.43
CA VAL A 94 17.76 1.63 -5.55
C VAL A 94 18.28 1.64 -7.00
N GLY A 95 17.49 2.14 -7.95
CA GLY A 95 17.92 2.30 -9.35
C GLY A 95 16.81 2.81 -10.27
N GLY A 96 17.10 2.73 -11.58
CA GLY A 96 16.20 3.14 -12.66
C GLY A 96 16.09 4.64 -12.87
N THR A 97 15.39 5.05 -13.93
CA THR A 97 15.22 6.43 -14.38
C THR A 97 13.74 6.83 -14.44
N GLY A 98 13.41 8.03 -13.94
CA GLY A 98 12.03 8.54 -13.83
C GLY A 98 11.83 9.37 -12.58
N ILE A 99 10.80 10.22 -12.55
CA ILE A 99 10.39 11.03 -11.40
C ILE A 99 8.91 10.80 -11.09
N PRO A 100 8.51 10.59 -9.82
CA PRO A 100 7.10 10.49 -9.48
C PRO A 100 6.42 11.87 -9.58
N LEU A 101 5.12 11.89 -9.87
CA LEU A 101 4.37 13.14 -10.11
C LEU A 101 4.38 14.08 -8.90
N HIS A 102 4.38 13.55 -7.67
CA HIS A 102 4.40 14.38 -6.47
C HIS A 102 5.69 15.19 -6.33
N GLU A 103 6.83 14.64 -6.78
CA GLU A 103 8.10 15.37 -6.84
C GLU A 103 8.14 16.36 -8.01
N ALA A 104 7.58 15.99 -9.16
CA ALA A 104 7.63 16.84 -10.36
C ALA A 104 6.62 18.00 -10.37
N CYS A 105 5.48 17.83 -9.69
CA CYS A 105 4.31 18.69 -9.88
C CYS A 105 3.71 19.20 -8.56
N ASN A 106 4.35 18.91 -7.41
CA ASN A 106 3.80 19.21 -6.09
C ASN A 106 2.40 18.60 -5.88
N TRP A 107 2.12 17.46 -6.52
CA TRP A 107 0.91 16.67 -6.27
C TRP A 107 1.00 15.97 -4.91
N PRO A 108 -0.13 15.62 -4.26
CA PRO A 108 -0.09 14.74 -3.10
C PRO A 108 0.59 13.42 -3.43
N ALA A 109 1.48 12.96 -2.55
CA ALA A 109 2.17 11.69 -2.75
C ALA A 109 1.22 10.51 -2.54
N HIS A 110 1.07 9.66 -3.57
CA HIS A 110 0.33 8.43 -3.49
C HIS A 110 1.28 7.24 -3.58
N TYR A 111 1.19 6.34 -2.59
CA TYR A 111 2.02 5.14 -2.52
C TYR A 111 1.16 3.89 -2.60
N ALA A 112 1.70 2.87 -3.27
CA ALA A 112 1.21 1.50 -3.21
C ALA A 112 2.38 0.62 -2.73
N PHE A 113 2.21 -0.07 -1.60
CA PHE A 113 3.27 -0.89 -0.98
C PHE A 113 4.59 -0.13 -0.76
N GLY A 114 4.49 1.15 -0.35
CA GLY A 114 5.65 2.02 -0.13
C GLY A 114 6.32 2.56 -1.40
N ILE A 115 5.79 2.28 -2.60
CA ILE A 115 6.32 2.75 -3.88
C ILE A 115 5.38 3.83 -4.45
N PRO A 116 5.89 4.94 -5.00
CA PRO A 116 5.04 5.93 -5.67
C PRO A 116 4.19 5.29 -6.77
N ARG A 117 2.89 5.63 -6.81
CA ARG A 117 1.96 5.10 -7.81
C ARG A 117 1.96 5.89 -9.11
N ASP A 118 2.08 7.21 -8.99
CA ASP A 118 1.90 8.14 -10.10
C ASP A 118 3.27 8.66 -10.57
N TRP A 119 3.56 8.44 -11.85
CA TRP A 119 4.86 8.73 -12.46
C TRP A 119 4.72 9.62 -13.68
N LEU A 120 5.75 10.41 -13.97
CA LEU A 120 5.81 11.20 -15.19
C LEU A 120 6.13 10.30 -16.38
N MET A 121 5.13 10.00 -17.21
CA MET A 121 5.24 9.04 -18.31
C MET A 121 5.65 9.69 -19.64
N PRO A 122 6.43 9.00 -20.50
CA PRO A 122 6.66 9.45 -21.86
C PRO A 122 5.36 9.63 -22.64
N GLY A 123 5.30 10.64 -23.52
CA GLY A 123 4.14 10.90 -24.38
C GLY A 123 3.00 11.68 -23.73
N GLU A 124 3.01 11.87 -22.40
CA GLU A 124 2.06 12.80 -21.76
C GLU A 124 2.41 14.24 -22.15
N ALA A 125 1.42 15.00 -22.62
CA ALA A 125 1.61 16.39 -23.07
C ALA A 125 2.30 17.26 -22.00
N PHE A 126 1.93 17.02 -20.74
CA PHE A 126 2.51 17.69 -19.59
C PHE A 126 3.97 17.28 -19.34
N ALA A 127 4.33 16.00 -19.52
CA ALA A 127 5.72 15.54 -19.42
C ALA A 127 6.63 16.21 -20.44
N SER A 128 6.12 16.44 -21.66
CA SER A 128 6.87 17.15 -22.71
C SER A 128 7.14 18.61 -22.35
N LEU A 129 6.19 19.27 -21.68
CA LEU A 129 6.37 20.64 -21.21
C LEU A 129 7.44 20.74 -20.12
N LEU A 130 7.43 19.80 -19.17
CA LEU A 130 8.41 19.75 -18.09
C LEU A 130 9.80 19.36 -18.58
N ALA A 131 9.91 18.38 -19.48
CA ALA A 131 11.18 17.93 -20.03
C ALA A 131 11.92 19.05 -20.79
N ARG A 132 11.19 19.98 -21.43
CA ARG A 132 11.79 21.14 -22.12
C ARG A 132 12.54 22.09 -21.20
N ARG A 133 12.22 22.10 -19.89
CA ARG A 133 12.96 22.89 -18.90
C ARG A 133 14.26 22.20 -18.46
N GLY A 134 14.50 20.95 -18.87
CA GLY A 134 15.66 20.16 -18.47
C GLY A 134 15.63 19.69 -17.01
N GLU A 135 14.57 20.02 -16.27
CA GLU A 135 14.48 19.83 -14.82
C GLU A 135 13.93 18.44 -14.44
N PHE A 136 13.23 17.75 -15.35
CA PHE A 136 12.48 16.53 -15.04
C PHE A 136 12.84 15.38 -15.97
N ARG A 137 13.02 14.18 -15.39
CA ARG A 137 13.28 12.93 -16.13
C ARG A 137 12.02 12.09 -16.17
N VAL A 138 11.44 11.90 -17.35
CA VAL A 138 10.36 10.92 -17.55
C VAL A 138 10.84 9.50 -17.25
N VAL A 139 9.90 8.59 -16.98
CA VAL A 139 10.22 7.16 -16.82
C VAL A 139 10.91 6.63 -18.07
N ASP A 140 12.07 6.00 -17.89
CA ASP A 140 12.69 5.20 -18.95
C ASP A 140 12.09 3.78 -18.92
N LEU A 141 11.47 3.35 -20.01
CA LEU A 141 10.85 2.03 -20.09
C LEU A 141 11.88 0.90 -20.18
N HIS A 142 13.12 1.19 -20.58
CA HIS A 142 14.23 0.23 -20.62
C HIS A 142 15.05 0.21 -19.33
N ASP A 143 14.93 1.26 -18.51
CA ASP A 143 15.53 1.36 -17.17
C ASP A 143 14.49 1.90 -16.17
N PRO A 144 13.39 1.17 -15.90
CA PRO A 144 12.32 1.67 -15.05
C PRO A 144 12.81 1.84 -13.60
N PRO A 145 12.27 2.80 -12.84
CA PRO A 145 12.59 2.97 -11.42
C PRO A 145 12.47 1.65 -10.66
N ARG A 146 13.48 1.36 -9.83
CA ARG A 146 13.54 0.15 -8.99
C ARG A 146 13.62 0.53 -7.53
N PHE A 147 12.92 -0.22 -6.69
CA PHE A 147 12.86 0.01 -5.25
C PHE A 147 13.36 -1.22 -4.50
N GLU A 148 13.96 -1.01 -3.32
CA GLU A 148 14.37 -2.09 -2.42
C GLU A 148 13.21 -3.06 -2.20
N GLY A 149 13.41 -4.38 -2.17
CA GLY A 149 12.32 -5.35 -1.95
C GLY A 149 11.61 -5.18 -0.59
N GLU A 150 10.37 -5.66 -0.45
CA GLU A 150 9.62 -5.57 0.83
C GLU A 150 10.40 -6.14 2.02
N GLY A 151 11.07 -7.29 1.85
CA GLY A 151 11.89 -7.92 2.89
C GLY A 151 13.12 -7.09 3.26
N ALA A 152 13.77 -6.47 2.27
CA ALA A 152 14.90 -5.58 2.50
C ALA A 152 14.47 -4.33 3.29
N TYR A 153 13.31 -3.76 2.94
CA TYR A 153 12.70 -2.65 3.67
C TYR A 153 12.44 -3.01 5.15
N PHE A 154 11.81 -4.16 5.41
CA PHE A 154 11.50 -4.56 6.79
C PHE A 154 12.77 -4.88 7.60
N GLU A 155 13.78 -5.48 6.99
CA GLU A 155 15.06 -5.72 7.65
C GLU A 155 15.76 -4.40 7.99
N ARG A 156 15.88 -3.49 7.01
CA ARG A 156 16.51 -2.17 7.17
C ARG A 156 15.89 -1.36 8.30
N LEU A 157 14.58 -1.45 8.49
CA LEU A 157 13.84 -0.71 9.51
C LEU A 157 13.62 -1.49 10.82
N GLY A 158 14.10 -2.73 10.93
CA GLY A 158 13.88 -3.56 12.11
C GLY A 158 12.40 -3.89 12.36
N LEU A 159 11.60 -4.01 11.29
CA LEU A 159 10.15 -4.23 11.32
C LEU A 159 9.74 -5.70 11.14
N LEU A 160 10.71 -6.61 11.02
CA LEU A 160 10.45 -8.05 10.99
C LEU A 160 9.92 -8.52 12.35
N LEU A 161 8.90 -9.39 12.33
CA LEU A 161 8.38 -10.00 13.54
C LEU A 161 9.40 -11.01 14.12
N PRO A 162 9.37 -11.27 15.45
CA PRO A 162 10.24 -12.27 16.06
C PRO A 162 10.14 -13.63 15.36
N GLY A 163 11.26 -14.11 14.82
CA GLY A 163 11.35 -15.39 14.11
C GLY A 163 10.87 -15.36 12.66
N GLU A 164 10.44 -14.21 12.13
CA GLU A 164 10.14 -14.03 10.72
C GLU A 164 11.42 -14.20 9.89
N LYS A 165 11.36 -15.07 8.88
CA LYS A 165 12.48 -15.33 7.96
C LYS A 165 12.03 -15.01 6.53
N PRO A 166 12.23 -13.77 6.04
CA PRO A 166 11.88 -13.40 4.69
C PRO A 166 12.60 -14.31 3.67
N PRO A 167 11.90 -14.80 2.64
CA PRO A 167 12.53 -15.54 1.56
C PRO A 167 13.42 -14.60 0.74
N ARG A 168 14.52 -15.11 0.18
CA ARG A 168 15.51 -14.29 -0.57
C ARG A 168 14.88 -13.39 -1.64
N GLN A 169 13.80 -13.85 -2.27
CA GLN A 169 13.07 -13.11 -3.30
C GLN A 169 12.50 -11.77 -2.81
N THR A 170 12.09 -11.64 -1.54
CA THR A 170 11.52 -10.38 -1.03
C THR A 170 12.58 -9.32 -0.78
N TYR A 171 13.88 -9.65 -0.86
CA TYR A 171 14.96 -8.68 -0.83
C TYR A 171 15.29 -8.11 -2.21
N ALA A 172 14.87 -8.79 -3.29
CA ALA A 172 15.19 -8.37 -4.64
C ALA A 172 14.55 -7.02 -4.95
N ALA A 173 15.31 -6.14 -5.63
CA ALA A 173 14.79 -4.85 -6.02
C ALA A 173 13.71 -5.00 -7.10
N GLU A 174 12.54 -4.44 -6.83
CA GLU A 174 11.34 -4.54 -7.65
C GLU A 174 11.24 -3.33 -8.59
N PRO A 175 11.00 -3.51 -9.90
CA PRO A 175 10.64 -2.40 -10.77
C PRO A 175 9.25 -1.89 -10.41
N ILE A 176 8.99 -0.61 -10.70
CA ILE A 176 7.64 -0.07 -10.56
C ILE A 176 6.67 -0.86 -11.46
N PRO A 177 5.45 -1.16 -10.98
CA PRO A 177 4.42 -1.71 -11.84
C PRO A 177 3.97 -0.62 -12.82
N LEU A 178 4.46 -0.70 -14.05
CA LEU A 178 3.99 0.15 -15.14
C LEU A 178 2.57 -0.30 -15.50
N GLN A 179 1.56 0.44 -15.02
CA GLN A 179 0.19 0.23 -15.49
C GLN A 179 0.17 0.63 -16.97
N GLN A 180 0.03 -0.36 -17.85
CA GLN A 180 -0.31 -0.08 -19.25
C GLN A 180 -1.69 0.58 -19.21
N ARG A 181 -1.74 1.89 -19.49
CA ARG A 181 -2.99 2.58 -19.75
C ARG A 181 -3.37 2.20 -21.19
N ASP A 182 -4.28 1.25 -21.32
CA ASP A 182 -4.93 0.93 -22.60
C ASP A 182 -5.79 2.11 -23.09
#